data_AF-A0A5M3XH65-F1
#
_entry.id   AF-A0A5M3XH65-F1
#
_cell.length_a   1.000
_cell.length_b   1.000
_cell.length_c   1.000
_cell.angle_alpha   90.00
_cell.angle_beta   90.00
_cell.angle_gamma   90.00
#
_symmetry.space_group_name_H-M   'P 1'
#
loop_
_entity.id
_entity.type
_entity.pdbx_description
1 polymer ?
#
loop_
_entity_poly.entity_id
_entity_poly.type
_entity_poly.pdbx_seq_one_letter_code
_entity_poly.pdbx_strand_id
1 'polypeptide(L)'
;MLIRPADPRSLDEVGEGLRAAFVTVRDAVAVGSPVVILVRAGDLLGHHSVYGAAYANGLAGIARAAGFEGARAGWKVNVVALPDGDAGNEEAIITAVRDLGLTGQVLTLGAGLAGKVIP
;
A
#
# COMPACT_ATOMS: atom_id res chain seq x y z
N MET A 1 -9.05 4.08 7.37
CA MET A 1 -8.55 4.99 6.31
C MET A 1 -8.21 4.21 5.03
N LEU A 2 -8.46 4.79 3.85
CA LEU A 2 -8.04 4.25 2.55
C LEU A 2 -7.15 5.27 1.84
N ILE A 3 -5.99 4.85 1.36
CA ILE A 3 -5.10 5.67 0.54
C ILE A 3 -5.12 5.12 -0.89
N ARG A 4 -5.55 5.96 -1.83
CA ARG A 4 -5.47 5.71 -3.28
C ARG A 4 -4.35 6.60 -3.84
N PRO A 5 -3.20 6.02 -4.24
CA PRO A 5 -2.09 6.80 -4.77
C PRO A 5 -2.45 7.43 -6.11
N ALA A 6 -1.91 8.61 -6.36
CA ALA A 6 -1.87 9.20 -7.69
C ALA A 6 -0.92 8.41 -8.62
N ASP A 7 -0.97 8.70 -9.92
CA ASP A 7 -0.03 8.18 -10.92
C ASP A 7 1.05 9.24 -11.22
N PRO A 8 2.20 9.22 -10.51
CA PRO A 8 3.19 10.28 -10.59
C PRO A 8 3.95 10.26 -11.91
N ARG A 9 4.28 11.45 -12.41
CA ARG A 9 4.96 11.69 -13.70
C ARG A 9 6.32 12.38 -13.54
N SER A 10 6.71 12.68 -12.31
CA SER A 10 7.99 13.30 -11.97
C SER A 10 8.49 12.83 -10.59
N LEU A 11 9.77 13.08 -10.29
CA LEU A 11 10.34 12.77 -8.98
C LEU A 11 9.71 13.62 -7.86
N ASP A 12 9.39 14.88 -8.15
CA ASP A 12 8.76 15.78 -7.19
C ASP A 12 7.37 15.27 -6.80
N GLU A 13 6.57 14.81 -7.76
CA GLU A 13 5.26 14.20 -7.51
C GLU A 13 5.37 12.92 -6.66
N VAL A 14 6.42 12.12 -6.84
CA VAL A 14 6.70 10.95 -5.98
C VAL A 14 6.97 11.42 -4.54
N GLY A 15 7.83 12.42 -4.37
CA GLY A 15 8.17 12.96 -3.05
C GLY A 15 6.97 13.55 -2.31
N GLU A 16 6.17 14.35 -3.00
CA GLU A 16 4.94 14.94 -2.47
C GLU A 16 3.91 13.87 -2.09
N GLY A 17 3.71 12.88 -2.97
CA GLY A 17 2.81 11.76 -2.73
C GLY A 17 3.21 10.94 -1.51
N LEU A 18 4.50 10.60 -1.37
CA LEU A 18 5.00 9.85 -0.21
C LEU A 18 4.86 10.64 1.08
N ARG A 19 5.15 11.94 1.06
CA ARG A 19 4.94 12.82 2.21
C ARG A 19 3.47 12.86 2.61
N ALA A 20 2.55 13.01 1.66
CA ALA A 20 1.12 13.03 1.93
C ALA A 20 0.64 11.68 2.50
N ALA A 21 1.11 10.57 1.96
CA ALA A 21 0.81 9.23 2.46
C ALA A 21 1.32 9.05 3.90
N PHE A 22 2.55 9.47 4.20
CA PHE A 22 3.12 9.43 5.55
C PHE A 22 2.26 10.22 6.56
N VAL A 23 1.90 11.46 6.24
CA VAL A 23 1.05 12.30 7.10
C VAL A 23 -0.30 11.62 7.34
N THR A 24 -0.90 11.07 6.29
CA THR A 24 -2.18 10.36 6.38
C THR A 24 -2.08 9.13 7.29
N VAL A 25 -1.01 8.34 7.15
CA VAL A 25 -0.76 7.17 8.01
C VAL A 25 -0.57 7.61 9.45
N ARG A 26 0.31 8.59 9.72
CA ARG A 26 0.57 9.14 11.05
C ARG A 26 -0.73 9.57 11.75
N ASP A 27 -1.56 10.33 11.05
CA ASP A 27 -2.79 10.87 11.62
C ASP A 27 -3.83 9.77 11.86
N ALA A 28 -3.91 8.79 10.95
CA ALA A 28 -4.82 7.66 11.11
C ALA A 28 -4.42 6.75 12.28
N VAL A 29 -3.13 6.42 12.44
CA VAL A 29 -2.67 5.57 13.55
C VAL A 29 -2.79 6.27 14.90
N ALA A 30 -2.66 7.60 14.95
CA ALA A 30 -2.83 8.39 16.17
C ALA A 30 -4.26 8.28 16.75
N VAL A 31 -5.26 8.02 15.90
CA VAL A 31 -6.66 7.80 16.31
C VAL A 31 -7.08 6.33 16.25
N GLY A 32 -6.13 5.40 16.09
CA GLY A 32 -6.40 3.96 16.05
C GLY A 32 -7.13 3.49 14.78
N SER A 33 -7.14 4.28 13.70
CA SER A 33 -7.80 3.90 12.45
C SER A 33 -6.90 2.99 11.60
N PRO A 34 -7.36 1.78 11.21
CA PRO A 34 -6.63 0.93 10.26
C PRO A 34 -6.43 1.65 8.93
N VAL A 35 -5.25 1.49 8.31
CA VAL A 35 -4.91 2.08 7.01
C VAL A 35 -4.72 0.97 5.98
N VAL A 36 -5.40 1.10 4.86
CA VAL A 36 -5.16 0.30 3.66
C VAL A 36 -4.64 1.22 2.58
N ILE A 37 -3.51 0.87 1.97
CA ILE A 37 -2.89 1.59 0.86
C ILE A 37 -3.04 0.74 -0.38
N LEU A 38 -3.69 1.25 -1.41
CA LEU A 38 -3.83 0.51 -2.68
C LEU A 38 -2.64 0.80 -3.57
N VAL A 39 -2.11 -0.18 -4.28
CA VAL A 39 -1.09 0.04 -5.32
C VAL A 39 -1.38 -0.85 -6.53
N ARG A 40 -0.90 -0.48 -7.72
CA ARG A 40 -0.90 -1.40 -8.86
C ARG A 40 0.17 -2.47 -8.64
N ALA A 41 -0.19 -3.73 -8.83
CA ALA A 41 0.73 -4.85 -8.73
C ALA A 41 1.89 -4.74 -9.73
N GLY A 42 1.62 -4.27 -10.95
CA GLY A 42 2.67 -4.03 -11.94
C GLY A 42 3.67 -2.94 -11.53
N ASP A 43 3.25 -1.94 -10.75
CA ASP A 43 4.17 -0.89 -10.27
C ASP A 43 5.17 -1.43 -9.25
N LEU A 44 4.74 -2.33 -8.36
CA LEU A 44 5.66 -2.98 -7.42
C LEU A 44 6.76 -3.77 -8.14
N LEU A 45 6.47 -4.24 -9.36
CA LEU A 45 7.41 -4.97 -10.22
C LEU A 45 8.14 -4.10 -11.24
N GLY A 46 7.87 -2.79 -11.29
CA GLY A 46 8.48 -1.89 -12.26
C GLY A 46 7.97 -2.01 -13.70
N HIS A 47 6.77 -2.54 -13.91
CA HIS A 47 6.26 -2.81 -15.27
C HIS A 47 5.67 -1.58 -16.00
N HIS A 48 5.30 -0.50 -15.31
CA HIS A 48 4.65 0.65 -15.95
C HIS A 48 5.56 1.86 -16.13
N SER A 49 6.08 2.41 -15.04
CA SER A 49 6.97 3.57 -15.10
C SER A 49 7.93 3.58 -13.92
N VAL A 50 9.08 4.24 -14.08
CA VAL A 50 10.07 4.41 -13.01
C VAL A 50 9.49 5.18 -11.82
N TYR A 51 8.63 6.16 -12.08
CA TYR A 51 7.99 6.98 -11.03
C TYR A 51 6.92 6.18 -10.29
N GLY A 52 6.06 5.44 -11.00
CA GLY A 52 5.08 4.55 -10.40
C GLY A 52 5.73 3.47 -9.55
N ALA A 53 6.83 2.88 -10.04
CA ALA A 53 7.58 1.87 -9.32
C ALA A 53 8.22 2.40 -8.04
N ALA A 54 8.89 3.56 -8.12
CA ALA A 54 9.47 4.22 -6.95
C ALA A 54 8.38 4.57 -5.93
N TYR A 55 7.23 5.05 -6.39
CA TYR A 55 6.14 5.45 -5.51
C TYR A 55 5.48 4.24 -4.81
N ALA A 56 5.12 3.20 -5.57
CA ALA A 56 4.50 1.98 -5.02
C ALA A 56 5.41 1.30 -3.98
N ASN A 57 6.71 1.20 -4.27
CA ASN A 57 7.68 0.63 -3.34
C ASN A 57 7.93 1.53 -2.11
N GLY A 58 7.91 2.86 -2.28
CA GLY A 58 7.96 3.79 -1.15
C GLY A 58 6.76 3.65 -0.21
N LEU A 59 5.56 3.49 -0.76
CA LEU A 59 4.34 3.24 0.00
C LEU A 59 4.40 1.89 0.75
N ALA A 60 4.92 0.85 0.11
CA ALA A 60 5.20 -0.43 0.78
C ALA A 60 6.24 -0.27 1.91
N GLY A 61 7.25 0.58 1.72
CA GLY A 61 8.19 0.96 2.76
C GLY A 61 7.52 1.61 3.97
N ILE A 62 6.60 2.56 3.74
CA ILE A 62 5.82 3.21 4.82
C ILE A 62 5.02 2.18 5.60
N ALA A 63 4.31 1.28 4.92
CA ALA A 63 3.53 0.23 5.59
C ALA A 63 4.44 -0.67 6.44
N ARG A 64 5.57 -1.14 5.89
CA ARG A 64 6.53 -1.96 6.65
C ARG A 64 7.06 -1.24 7.89
N ALA A 65 7.46 0.02 7.76
CA ALA A 65 7.92 0.83 8.90
C ALA A 65 6.84 0.95 9.97
N ALA A 66 5.61 1.30 9.58
CA ALA A 66 4.47 1.37 10.50
C ALA A 66 4.16 0.02 11.16
N GLY A 67 4.32 -1.08 10.44
CA GLY A 67 4.17 -2.42 10.99
C GLY A 67 5.21 -2.73 12.07
N PHE A 68 6.49 -2.42 11.83
CA PHE A 68 7.56 -2.65 12.81
C PHE A 68 7.44 -1.75 14.04
N GLU A 69 7.26 -0.45 13.84
CA GLU A 69 7.17 0.53 14.93
C GLU A 69 5.85 0.38 15.71
N GLY A 70 4.77 0.12 14.98
CA GLY A 70 3.41 0.12 15.49
C GLY A 70 2.88 -1.22 15.99
N ALA A 71 3.63 -2.32 15.84
CA ALA A 71 3.17 -3.66 16.22
C ALA A 71 2.70 -3.73 17.68
N ARG A 72 3.49 -3.20 18.63
CA ARG A 72 3.11 -3.17 20.05
C ARG A 72 1.95 -2.22 20.36
N ALA A 73 1.80 -1.17 19.57
CA ALA A 73 0.72 -0.19 19.70
C ALA A 73 -0.58 -0.63 18.98
N GLY A 74 -0.57 -1.80 18.31
CA GLY A 74 -1.72 -2.33 17.60
C GLY A 74 -2.02 -1.61 16.28
N TRP A 75 -1.06 -0.89 15.69
CA TRP A 75 -1.27 -0.22 14.41
C TRP A 75 -1.51 -1.25 13.30
N LYS A 76 -2.50 -0.98 12.45
CA LYS A 76 -2.86 -1.81 11.31
C LYS A 76 -2.67 -1.01 10.03
N VAL A 77 -1.53 -1.17 9.37
CA VAL A 77 -1.19 -0.46 8.13
C VAL A 77 -0.73 -1.49 7.11
N ASN A 78 -1.50 -1.69 6.05
CA ASN A 78 -1.20 -2.70 5.03
C ASN A 78 -1.33 -2.12 3.62
N VAL A 79 -0.59 -2.71 2.69
CA VAL A 79 -0.72 -2.45 1.25
C VAL A 79 -1.54 -3.55 0.61
N VAL A 80 -2.42 -3.17 -0.30
CA VAL A 80 -3.12 -4.09 -1.19
C VAL A 80 -2.66 -3.83 -2.62
N ALA A 81 -2.01 -4.82 -3.22
CA ALA A 81 -1.57 -4.78 -4.60
C ALA A 81 -2.71 -5.29 -5.50
N LEU A 82 -3.29 -4.37 -6.28
CA LEU A 82 -4.37 -4.63 -7.21
C LEU A 82 -3.81 -5.14 -8.55
N PRO A 83 -4.41 -6.17 -9.16
CA PRO A 83 -4.06 -6.54 -10.52
C PRO A 83 -4.38 -5.41 -11.49
N ASP A 84 -3.69 -5.36 -12.64
CA ASP A 84 -3.97 -4.37 -13.68
C ASP A 84 -5.30 -4.65 -14.42
N GLY A 85 -5.89 -5.84 -14.20
CA GLY A 85 -7.21 -6.24 -14.68
C GLY A 85 -8.27 -6.21 -13.58
N ASP A 86 -9.31 -7.04 -13.74
CA ASP A 86 -10.39 -7.11 -12.75
C ASP A 86 -9.91 -7.71 -11.41
N ALA A 87 -10.09 -6.94 -10.33
CA ALA A 87 -9.81 -7.34 -8.96
C ALA A 87 -11.03 -7.98 -8.26
N GLY A 88 -12.18 -8.06 -8.94
CA GLY A 88 -13.45 -8.46 -8.35
C GLY A 88 -14.01 -7.38 -7.43
N ASN A 89 -14.68 -7.78 -6.34
CA ASN A 89 -15.25 -6.83 -5.38
C ASN A 89 -14.16 -6.22 -4.48
N GLU A 90 -13.50 -5.18 -4.99
CA GLU A 90 -12.41 -4.47 -4.31
C GLU A 90 -12.79 -4.00 -2.90
N GLU A 91 -14.00 -3.46 -2.72
CA GLU A 91 -14.45 -2.93 -1.43
C GLU A 91 -14.62 -4.02 -0.36
N ALA A 92 -15.15 -5.18 -0.74
CA ALA A 92 -15.24 -6.33 0.15
C ALA A 92 -13.84 -6.80 0.59
N ILE A 93 -12.87 -6.78 -0.32
CA ILE A 93 -11.50 -7.19 -0.03
C ILE A 93 -10.80 -6.17 0.89
N ILE A 94 -10.94 -4.88 0.61
CA ILE A 94 -10.39 -3.81 1.46
C ILE A 94 -10.97 -3.92 2.88
N THR A 95 -12.26 -4.20 3.00
CA THR A 95 -12.94 -4.39 4.28
C THR A 95 -12.35 -5.59 5.02
N ALA A 96 -12.23 -6.74 4.34
CA ALA A 96 -11.60 -7.93 4.92
C ALA A 96 -10.17 -7.65 5.41
N VAL A 97 -9.35 -6.94 4.62
CA VAL A 97 -7.96 -6.61 4.98
C VAL A 97 -7.85 -5.71 6.21
N ARG A 98 -8.81 -4.80 6.43
CA ARG A 98 -8.84 -3.96 7.65
C ARG A 98 -9.05 -4.80 8.92
N ASP A 99 -9.78 -5.90 8.77
CA ASP A 99 -10.15 -6.77 9.88
C ASP A 99 -9.12 -7.89 10.11
N LEU A 100 -8.27 -8.17 9.12
CA LEU A 100 -7.09 -9.02 9.31
C LEU A 100 -6.22 -8.40 10.42
N GLY A 101 -5.84 -9.20 11.42
CA GLY A 101 -4.91 -8.81 12.47
C GLY A 101 -3.46 -8.63 11.99
N LEU A 102 -3.29 -8.24 10.73
CA LEU A 102 -2.02 -8.07 10.04
C LEU A 102 -1.59 -6.60 10.05
N THR A 103 -0.29 -6.36 10.00
CA THR A 103 0.28 -5.03 9.81
C THR A 103 1.62 -5.12 9.09
N GLY A 104 1.97 -4.09 8.35
CA GLY A 104 3.19 -4.00 7.54
C GLY A 104 3.25 -4.97 6.35
N GLN A 105 2.12 -5.56 5.96
CA GLN A 105 2.09 -6.54 4.87
C GLN A 105 1.76 -5.90 3.52
N VAL A 106 2.25 -6.51 2.45
CA VAL A 106 1.78 -6.31 1.08
C VAL A 106 0.95 -7.53 0.71
N LEU A 107 -0.34 -7.31 0.47
CA LEU A 107 -1.30 -8.34 0.13
C LEU A 107 -1.64 -8.24 -1.35
N THR A 108 -1.30 -9.26 -2.12
CA THR A 108 -1.59 -9.30 -3.54
C THR A 108 -2.97 -9.88 -3.79
N LEU A 109 -3.73 -9.20 -4.65
CA LEU A 109 -5.02 -9.70 -5.14
C LEU A 109 -4.87 -10.29 -6.55
N GLY A 110 -5.45 -11.47 -6.73
CA GLY A 110 -5.40 -12.23 -7.98
C GLY A 110 -4.14 -13.08 -8.17
N ALA A 111 -4.21 -14.01 -9.13
CA ALA A 111 -3.14 -14.99 -9.41
C ALA A 111 -1.99 -14.44 -10.27
N GLY A 112 -2.07 -13.18 -10.74
CA GLY A 112 -1.13 -12.60 -11.72
C GLY A 112 0.31 -12.40 -11.24
N LEU A 113 0.58 -12.62 -9.94
CA LEU A 113 1.92 -12.59 -9.34
C LEU A 113 2.42 -13.96 -8.86
N ALA A 114 1.71 -15.06 -9.11
CA ALA A 114 2.20 -16.39 -8.76
C ALA A 114 3.58 -16.63 -9.39
N GLY A 115 4.60 -16.87 -8.55
CA GLY A 115 6.00 -17.04 -8.98
C GLY A 115 6.82 -15.75 -9.12
N LYS A 116 6.24 -14.56 -8.91
CA LYS A 116 6.96 -13.28 -8.87
C LYS A 116 7.22 -12.92 -7.42
N VAL A 117 8.39 -13.31 -6.92
CA VAL A 117 8.83 -12.95 -5.57
C VAL A 117 9.21 -11.48 -5.56
N ILE A 118 8.49 -10.69 -4.77
CA ILE A 118 8.94 -9.34 -4.38
C ILE A 118 9.83 -9.56 -3.15
N PRO A 119 11.14 -9.21 -3.19
CA PRO A 119 12.05 -9.35 -2.06
C PRO A 119 11.58 -8.60 -0.80
#